data_AF-V8N1P2-F1
#
_entry.id   AF-V8N1P2-F1
#
_cell.length_a   1.000
_cell.length_b   1.000
_cell.length_c   1.000
_cell.angle_alpha   90.00
_cell.angle_beta   90.00
_cell.angle_gamma   90.00
#
_symmetry.space_group_name_H-M   'P 1'
#
loop_
_entity.id
_entity.type
_entity.pdbx_description
1 polymer ?
#
loop_
_entity_poly.entity_id
_entity_poly.type
_entity_poly.pdbx_seq_one_letter_code
_entity_poly.pdbx_strand_id
1 'polypeptide(L)'
;RALQGQGGAPAVPLTALHPRFQLAPDDAWRCPHCKQLQQGSISLSLWTLPDVLIIHLKRFRQEGDRRMKLQNMVRFPLTGLDMTPHVVKRSQSSWSLPSHWSPWRRPYGLGRDPEDFIYDLYAVCNHHGTMQGGHYT
;
A
#
# COMPACT_ATOMS: atom_id res chain seq x y z
N ARG A 1 -38.49 -26.71 0.10
CA ARG A 1 -38.55 -25.49 -0.74
C ARG A 1 -37.27 -24.70 -0.47
N ALA A 2 -36.25 -24.94 -1.28
CA ALA A 2 -34.95 -24.28 -1.18
C ALA A 2 -35.04 -22.88 -1.80
N LEU A 3 -34.39 -21.89 -1.19
CA LEU A 3 -34.06 -20.63 -1.83
C LEU A 3 -32.55 -20.41 -1.70
N GLN A 4 -31.84 -20.68 -2.80
CA GLN A 4 -30.63 -19.97 -3.24
C GLN A 4 -30.84 -18.45 -3.05
N GLY A 5 -29.86 -17.58 -2.79
CA GLY A 5 -28.42 -17.65 -2.98
C GLY A 5 -27.94 -16.25 -3.38
N GLN A 6 -27.12 -15.65 -2.51
CA GLN A 6 -25.99 -14.74 -2.77
C GLN A 6 -26.13 -13.55 -3.75
N GLY A 7 -25.95 -12.35 -3.20
CA GLY A 7 -25.57 -11.13 -3.92
C GLY A 7 -24.56 -10.32 -3.11
N GLY A 8 -23.50 -10.96 -2.62
CA GLY A 8 -22.38 -10.28 -1.96
C GLY A 8 -21.43 -9.71 -3.00
N ALA A 9 -21.26 -8.39 -3.04
CA ALA A 9 -20.29 -7.74 -3.90
C ALA A 9 -18.89 -8.37 -3.73
N PRO A 10 -18.13 -8.59 -4.81
CA PRO A 10 -16.85 -9.27 -4.72
C PRO A 10 -15.88 -8.49 -3.83
N ALA A 11 -15.31 -9.17 -2.84
CA ALA A 11 -14.26 -8.62 -2.00
C ALA A 11 -13.01 -8.33 -2.86
N VAL A 12 -12.49 -7.11 -2.79
CA VAL A 12 -11.28 -6.73 -3.53
C VAL A 12 -10.05 -7.06 -2.67
N PRO A 13 -9.08 -7.85 -3.17
CA PRO A 13 -7.84 -8.14 -2.44
C PRO A 13 -6.95 -6.89 -2.35
N LEU A 14 -6.04 -6.86 -1.36
CA LEU A 14 -5.06 -5.77 -1.13
C LEU A 14 -3.94 -5.70 -2.21
N THR A 15 -4.21 -6.16 -3.43
CA THR A 15 -3.22 -6.25 -4.53
C THR A 15 -2.70 -4.90 -5.04
N ALA A 16 -3.18 -3.77 -4.50
CA ALA A 16 -2.82 -2.43 -4.94
C ALA A 16 -1.57 -1.82 -4.27
N LEU A 17 -0.79 -2.60 -3.50
CA LEU A 17 0.37 -2.06 -2.77
C LEU A 17 1.54 -1.65 -3.69
N HIS A 18 1.63 -2.17 -4.92
CA HIS A 18 2.65 -1.81 -5.93
C HIS A 18 2.02 -1.25 -7.21
N PRO A 19 1.47 -0.04 -7.17
CA PRO A 19 0.88 0.54 -8.36
C PRO A 19 1.99 1.02 -9.31
N ARG A 20 1.81 0.72 -10.60
CA ARG A 20 2.55 1.32 -11.71
C ARG A 20 1.63 2.30 -12.41
N PHE A 21 2.06 3.55 -12.52
CA PHE A 21 1.31 4.60 -13.20
C PHE A 21 2.10 5.05 -14.44
N GLN A 22 1.42 5.20 -15.56
CA GLN A 22 2.00 5.82 -16.74
C GLN A 22 1.88 7.34 -16.60
N LEU A 23 2.97 8.06 -16.86
CA LEU A 23 2.97 9.52 -16.82
C LEU A 23 2.15 10.06 -18.00
N ALA A 24 1.34 11.08 -17.72
CA ALA A 24 0.69 11.84 -18.78
C ALA A 24 1.75 12.49 -19.69
N PRO A 25 1.43 12.81 -20.96
CA PRO A 25 2.38 13.45 -21.87
C PRO A 25 2.99 14.75 -21.30
N ASP A 26 2.18 15.52 -20.57
CA ASP A 26 2.59 16.79 -19.96
C ASP A 26 3.47 16.59 -18.71
N ASP A 27 3.42 15.39 -18.10
CA ASP A 27 4.23 14.98 -16.95
C ASP A 27 5.42 14.08 -17.37
N ALA A 28 5.78 14.07 -18.67
CA ALA A 28 6.83 13.20 -19.19
C ALA A 28 8.18 13.44 -18.48
N TRP A 29 8.86 12.35 -18.10
CA TRP A 29 10.16 12.44 -17.46
C TRP A 29 11.22 12.85 -18.49
N ARG A 30 11.89 13.98 -18.25
CA ARG A 30 13.11 14.35 -18.96
C ARG A 30 14.32 13.47 -18.60
N CYS A 31 14.73 12.60 -19.52
CA CYS A 31 15.87 11.71 -19.32
C CYS A 31 17.19 12.51 -19.19
N PRO A 32 18.03 12.28 -18.15
CA PRO A 32 19.29 13.00 -17.97
C PRO A 32 20.34 12.65 -19.02
N HIS A 33 20.25 11.46 -19.64
CA HIS A 33 21.16 10.99 -20.69
C HIS A 33 20.73 11.49 -22.07
N CYS A 34 19.47 11.27 -22.45
CA CYS A 34 18.95 11.63 -23.77
C CYS A 34 18.55 13.11 -23.90
N LYS A 35 18.40 13.82 -22.77
CA LYS A 35 17.93 15.22 -22.66
C LYS A 35 16.54 15.52 -23.25
N GLN A 36 15.79 14.48 -23.64
CA GLN A 36 14.44 14.55 -24.19
C GLN A 36 13.39 14.10 -23.16
N LEU A 37 12.15 14.56 -23.35
CA LEU A 37 10.98 14.09 -22.61
C LEU A 37 10.67 12.64 -23.02
N GLN A 38 10.45 11.78 -22.05
CA GLN A 38 10.14 10.37 -22.23
C GLN A 38 8.87 10.04 -21.46
N GLN A 39 7.97 9.31 -22.09
CA GLN A 39 6.77 8.83 -21.43
C GLN A 39 7.14 7.68 -20.49
N GLY A 40 7.46 8.05 -19.24
CA GLY A 40 7.89 7.12 -18.20
C GLY A 40 6.72 6.45 -17.49
N SER A 41 7.05 5.41 -16.73
CA SER A 41 6.17 4.88 -15.70
C SER A 41 6.79 5.14 -14.33
N ILE A 42 5.95 5.53 -13.37
CA ILE A 42 6.32 5.66 -11.97
C ILE A 42 5.75 4.47 -11.20
N SER A 43 6.61 3.76 -10.49
CA SER A 43 6.22 2.67 -9.60
C SER A 43 6.50 3.05 -8.16
N LEU A 44 5.51 2.85 -7.28
CA LEU A 44 5.71 2.98 -5.84
C LEU A 44 6.08 1.61 -5.28
N SER A 45 7.12 1.55 -4.44
CA SER A 45 7.54 0.31 -3.79
C SER A 45 8.03 0.57 -2.37
N LEU A 46 7.85 -0.40 -1.48
CA LEU A 46 8.29 -0.28 -0.09
C LEU A 46 9.77 -0.70 0.03
N TRP A 47 10.60 0.20 0.55
CA TRP A 47 12.03 -0.04 0.73
C TRP A 47 12.36 -0.68 2.07
N THR A 48 11.64 -0.27 3.11
CA THR A 48 11.70 -0.78 4.48
C THR A 48 10.30 -0.82 5.05
N LEU A 49 10.05 -1.71 6.00
CA LEU A 49 8.80 -1.78 6.73
C LEU A 49 9.05 -1.39 8.19
N PRO A 50 8.11 -0.65 8.82
CA PRO A 50 8.18 -0.29 10.23
C PRO A 50 7.75 -1.46 11.14
N ASP A 51 8.08 -1.42 12.42
CA ASP A 51 7.60 -2.44 13.38
C ASP A 51 6.06 -2.38 13.55
N VAL A 52 5.46 -1.19 13.39
CA VAL A 52 4.00 -0.97 13.38
C VAL A 52 3.56 -0.43 12.03
N LEU A 53 2.83 -1.25 11.26
CA LEU A 53 2.34 -0.89 9.93
C LEU A 53 0.92 -0.32 9.98
N ILE A 54 0.73 0.87 9.43
CA ILE A 54 -0.59 1.51 9.28
C ILE A 54 -1.01 1.47 7.81
N ILE A 55 -2.12 0.79 7.52
CA ILE A 55 -2.71 0.73 6.17
C ILE A 55 -3.98 1.58 6.14
N HIS A 56 -3.92 2.70 5.42
CA HIS A 56 -5.08 3.56 5.21
C HIS A 56 -5.78 3.22 3.89
N LEU A 57 -7.03 2.76 3.98
CA LEU A 57 -7.87 2.56 2.80
C LEU A 57 -8.46 3.89 2.32
N LYS A 58 -8.05 4.36 1.14
CA LYS A 58 -8.57 5.60 0.51
C LYS A 58 -10.01 5.41 0.01
N ARG A 59 -10.97 5.40 0.94
CA ARG A 59 -12.40 5.16 0.67
C ARG A 59 -13.15 6.41 0.20
N PHE A 60 -12.55 7.57 0.30
CA PHE A 60 -13.20 8.83 -0.04
C PHE A 60 -12.71 9.34 -1.39
N ARG A 61 -13.65 9.56 -2.32
CA ARG A 61 -13.37 10.13 -3.64
C ARG A 61 -14.24 11.37 -3.84
N GLN A 62 -13.63 12.40 -4.41
CA GLN A 62 -14.32 13.58 -4.90
C GLN A 62 -14.08 13.69 -6.41
N GLU A 63 -15.16 13.94 -7.15
CA GLU A 63 -15.15 14.11 -8.60
C GLU A 63 -16.06 15.30 -8.92
N GLY A 64 -15.44 16.45 -9.20
CA GLY A 64 -16.15 17.73 -9.24
C GLY A 64 -16.83 18.03 -7.90
N ASP A 65 -18.13 18.29 -7.96
CA ASP A 65 -18.95 18.55 -6.77
C ASP A 65 -19.45 17.26 -6.08
N ARG A 66 -19.34 16.11 -6.77
CA ARG A 66 -19.78 14.83 -6.23
C ARG A 66 -18.75 14.27 -5.26
N ARG A 67 -19.15 14.08 -4.01
CA ARG A 67 -18.36 13.43 -2.95
C ARG A 67 -18.98 12.10 -2.60
N MET A 68 -18.18 11.03 -2.61
CA MET A 68 -18.65 9.68 -2.29
C MET A 68 -17.69 8.93 -1.37
N LYS A 69 -18.26 8.00 -0.59
CA LYS A 69 -17.52 7.02 0.21
C LYS A 69 -17.72 5.63 -0.40
N LEU A 70 -16.61 4.96 -0.71
CA LEU A 70 -16.56 3.59 -1.17
C LEU A 70 -16.91 2.64 -0.02
N GLN A 71 -18.09 2.02 -0.11
CA GLN A 71 -18.63 1.08 0.88
C GLN A 71 -18.27 -0.38 0.57
N ASN A 72 -17.39 -0.65 -0.39
CA ASN A 72 -17.02 -2.00 -0.76
C ASN A 72 -16.30 -2.71 0.40
N MET A 73 -16.65 -3.96 0.64
CA MET A 73 -16.01 -4.79 1.64
C MET A 73 -14.56 -5.06 1.23
N VAL A 74 -13.62 -4.84 2.15
CA VAL A 74 -12.21 -5.20 1.97
C VAL A 74 -11.91 -6.28 2.98
N ARG A 75 -11.42 -7.42 2.50
CA ARG A 75 -11.01 -8.54 3.35
C ARG A 75 -9.53 -8.37 3.67
N PHE A 76 -9.19 -8.48 4.95
CA PHE A 76 -7.82 -8.45 5.44
C PHE A 76 -7.63 -9.60 6.45
N PRO A 77 -6.44 -10.21 6.49
CA PRO A 77 -6.14 -11.25 7.47
C PRO A 77 -6.03 -10.65 8.88
N LEU A 78 -6.41 -11.43 9.90
CA LEU A 78 -6.22 -11.04 11.31
C LEU A 78 -4.80 -11.34 11.79
N THR A 79 -4.18 -12.39 11.23
CA THR A 79 -2.81 -12.79 11.52
C THR A 79 -2.11 -13.19 10.23
N GLY A 80 -0.78 -13.11 10.22
CA GLY A 80 0.01 -13.65 9.12
C GLY A 80 -0.06 -12.84 7.81
N LEU A 81 -0.22 -11.51 7.88
CA LEU A 81 -0.14 -10.65 6.69
C LEU A 81 1.31 -10.62 6.19
N ASP A 82 1.59 -11.36 5.12
CA ASP A 82 2.91 -11.38 4.48
C ASP A 82 3.13 -10.15 3.59
N MET A 83 4.03 -9.26 4.02
CA MET A 83 4.44 -8.07 3.29
C MET A 83 5.71 -8.29 2.45
N THR A 84 6.35 -9.46 2.53
CA THR A 84 7.55 -9.83 1.74
C THR A 84 7.43 -9.54 0.24
N PRO A 85 6.34 -9.94 -0.47
CA PRO A 85 6.22 -9.67 -1.90
C PRO A 85 6.11 -8.17 -2.21
N HIS A 86 5.74 -7.36 -1.22
CA HIS A 86 5.55 -5.93 -1.34
C HIS A 86 6.79 -5.10 -0.96
N VAL A 87 7.91 -5.74 -0.64
CA VAL A 87 9.19 -5.06 -0.38
C VAL A 87 10.11 -5.23 -1.58
N VAL A 88 10.86 -4.19 -1.92
CA VAL A 88 11.88 -4.27 -2.97
C VAL A 88 12.92 -5.32 -2.57
N LYS A 89 13.10 -6.35 -3.40
CA LYS A 89 14.17 -7.35 -3.21
C LYS A 89 15.52 -6.66 -3.35
N ARG A 90 16.23 -6.46 -2.24
CA ARG A 90 17.60 -5.94 -2.29
C ARG A 90 18.54 -7.04 -2.79
N SER A 91 19.34 -6.72 -3.80
CA SER A 91 20.57 -7.45 -4.08
C SER A 91 21.44 -7.43 -2.81
N GLN A 92 22.09 -8.55 -2.49
CA GLN A 92 23.02 -8.73 -1.35
C GLN A 92 24.21 -7.75 -1.33
N SER A 93 24.30 -6.74 -2.21
CA SER A 93 25.39 -5.75 -2.23
C SER A 93 25.07 -4.41 -1.57
N SER A 94 23.86 -4.18 -1.05
CA SER A 94 23.44 -2.87 -0.51
C SER A 94 23.68 -2.70 1.01
N TRP A 95 24.65 -3.41 1.59
CA TRP A 95 24.98 -3.38 3.03
C TRP A 95 25.56 -2.03 3.52
N SER A 96 25.70 -1.01 2.67
CA SER A 96 26.44 0.22 2.98
C SER A 96 25.62 1.51 2.91
N LEU A 97 24.29 1.46 3.10
CA LEU A 97 23.53 2.71 3.30
C LEU A 97 23.62 3.14 4.78
N PRO A 98 24.23 4.30 5.11
CA PRO A 98 24.28 4.83 6.46
C PRO A 98 22.97 4.67 7.21
N SER A 99 23.05 4.07 8.39
CA SER A 99 21.95 3.89 9.36
C SER A 99 21.16 5.17 9.65
N HIS A 100 21.67 6.34 9.30
CA HIS A 100 21.08 7.63 9.65
C HIS A 100 19.76 7.92 8.92
N TRP A 101 19.53 7.42 7.70
CA TRP A 101 18.37 7.85 6.91
C TRP A 101 17.10 7.02 7.17
N SER A 102 17.16 6.04 8.08
CA SER A 102 16.03 5.17 8.37
C SER A 102 16.04 4.82 9.86
N PRO A 103 15.20 5.49 10.66
CA PRO A 103 15.04 5.20 12.09
C PRO A 103 14.63 3.74 12.36
N TRP A 104 14.03 3.09 11.37
CA TRP A 104 13.57 1.69 11.41
C TRP A 104 14.64 0.66 11.00
N ARG A 105 15.90 1.05 10.78
CA ARG A 105 16.98 0.07 10.58
C ARG A 105 17.43 -0.48 11.93
N ARG A 106 17.30 -1.79 12.11
CA ARG A 106 17.98 -2.53 13.19
C ARG A 106 19.51 -2.44 12.98
N PRO A 107 20.31 -2.41 14.06
CA PRO A 107 21.77 -2.40 13.97
C PRO A 107 22.29 -3.57 13.14
N TYR A 108 23.35 -3.33 12.37
CA TYR A 108 24.03 -4.35 11.57
C TYR A 108 24.40 -5.58 12.43
N GLY A 109 24.11 -6.80 11.94
CA GLY A 109 24.56 -8.06 12.55
C GLY A 109 23.47 -9.08 12.86
N LEU A 110 22.21 -8.65 12.96
CA LEU A 110 21.07 -9.56 12.99
C LEU A 110 20.52 -9.66 11.57
N GLY A 111 20.71 -10.81 10.94
CA GLY A 111 20.09 -11.11 9.65
C GLY A 111 18.60 -10.77 9.70
N ARG A 112 18.07 -10.20 8.62
CA ARG A 112 16.64 -9.92 8.52
C ARG A 112 15.93 -11.26 8.44
N ASP A 113 15.16 -11.59 9.47
CA ASP A 113 14.40 -12.84 9.49
C ASP A 113 13.23 -12.68 8.50
N PRO A 114 12.91 -13.68 7.66
CA PRO A 114 11.68 -13.69 6.88
C PRO A 114 10.42 -13.35 7.70
N GLU A 115 10.42 -13.68 8.99
CA GLU A 115 9.32 -13.35 9.92
C GLU A 115 9.18 -11.84 10.18
N ASP A 116 10.22 -11.02 9.93
CA ASP A 116 10.17 -9.55 10.10
C ASP A 116 9.16 -8.86 9.14
N PHE A 117 8.64 -9.59 8.15
CA PHE A 117 7.66 -9.08 7.18
C PHE A 117 6.24 -9.58 7.41
N ILE A 118 6.04 -10.38 8.45
CA ILE A 118 4.73 -10.92 8.82
C ILE A 118 4.10 -10.00 9.86
N TYR A 119 2.87 -9.55 9.59
CA TYR A 119 2.13 -8.66 10.47
C TYR A 119 0.83 -9.30 10.96
N ASP A 120 0.56 -9.13 12.25
CA ASP A 120 -0.73 -9.42 12.85
C ASP A 120 -1.54 -8.13 13.03
N LEU A 121 -2.85 -8.24 12.85
CA LEU A 121 -3.75 -7.11 12.99
C LEU A 121 -3.90 -6.74 14.46
N TYR A 122 -3.44 -5.53 14.79
CA TYR A 122 -3.53 -5.01 16.15
C TYR A 122 -4.82 -4.19 16.40
N ALA A 123 -5.23 -3.36 15.44
CA ALA A 123 -6.39 -2.48 15.59
C ALA A 123 -7.02 -2.15 14.24
N VAL A 124 -8.31 -1.78 14.26
CA VAL A 124 -9.04 -1.27 13.09
C VAL A 124 -9.74 0.01 13.49
N CYS A 125 -9.56 1.07 12.69
CA CYS A 125 -10.39 2.27 12.79
C CYS A 125 -11.50 2.17 11.75
N ASN A 126 -12.74 2.06 12.23
CA ASN A 126 -13.92 2.03 11.39
C ASN A 126 -14.49 3.42 11.25
N HIS A 127 -15.07 3.71 10.09
CA HIS A 127 -15.81 4.94 9.88
C HIS A 127 -17.22 4.61 9.40
N HIS A 128 -18.23 5.17 10.05
CA HIS A 128 -19.65 5.07 9.71
C HIS A 128 -20.16 6.43 9.26
N GLY A 129 -21.06 6.47 8.27
CA GLY A 129 -21.55 7.74 7.70
C GLY A 129 -20.86 8.15 6.40
N THR A 130 -21.01 9.43 6.03
CA THR A 130 -20.61 10.02 4.75
C THR A 130 -19.35 10.88 4.89
N MET A 131 -18.92 11.56 3.82
CA MET A 131 -17.78 12.48 3.89
C MET A 131 -18.09 13.75 4.68
N GLN A 132 -19.36 14.16 4.73
CA GLN A 132 -19.83 15.37 5.39
C GLN A 132 -20.08 15.18 6.89
N GLY A 133 -20.20 13.93 7.35
CA GLY A 133 -20.45 13.62 8.75
C GLY A 133 -20.47 12.12 8.98
N GLY A 134 -19.95 11.71 10.13
CA GLY A 134 -19.81 10.31 10.48
C GLY A 134 -19.32 10.08 11.90
N HIS A 135 -19.07 8.81 12.21
CA HIS A 135 -18.62 8.35 13.52
C HIS A 135 -17.49 7.34 13.35
N TYR A 136 -16.47 7.43 14.23
CA TYR A 136 -15.32 6.54 14.22
C TYR A 136 -15.34 5.62 15.43
N THR A 137 -15.01 4.34 15.21
CA THR A 137 -14.87 3.31 16.24
C THR A 137 -13.58 2.52 16.07
#